data_AF-A0A932GAV0-F1
#
_entry.id   AF-A0A932GAV0-F1
#
_cell.length_a   1.000
_cell.length_b   1.000
_cell.length_c   1.000
_cell.angle_alpha   90.00
_cell.angle_beta   90.00
_cell.angle_gamma   90.00
#
_symmetry.space_group_name_H-M   'P 1'
#
loop_
_entity.id
_entity.type
_entity.pdbx_description
1 polymer ?
#
loop_
_entity_poly.entity_id
_entity_poly.type
_entity_poly.pdbx_seq_one_letter_code
_entity_poly.pdbx_strand_id
1 'polypeptide(L)' 'SQHLMVLRDAGLVQDRRDGWNIFYSVTNPGVFDVLSAAQSATGSHGAPRTHSRKIENCPCPHCNPVADAAAC' A
#
# COMPACT_ATOMS: atom_id res chain seq x y z
N SER A 1 6.24 0.16 17.12
CA SER A 1 5.09 -0.70 16.79
C SER A 1 5.56 -2.14 16.62
N GLN A 2 5.31 -2.99 17.61
CA GLN A 2 5.88 -4.35 17.67
C GLN A 2 5.37 -5.26 16.53
N HIS A 3 4.09 -5.11 16.13
CA HIS A 3 3.50 -5.90 15.05
C HIS A 3 4.15 -5.69 13.67
N LEU A 4 4.58 -4.46 13.36
CA LEU A 4 5.23 -4.17 12.08
C LEU A 4 6.66 -4.73 12.01
N MET A 5 7.34 -4.85 13.16
CA MET A 5 8.63 -5.54 13.22
C MET A 5 8.48 -7.03 12.89
N VAL A 6 7.49 -7.70 13.48
CA VAL A 6 7.23 -9.13 13.23
C VAL A 6 6.87 -9.39 11.76
N LEU A 7 6.04 -8.53 11.17
CA LEU A 7 5.68 -8.64 9.75
C LEU A 7 6.87 -8.38 8.81
N ARG A 8 7.79 -7.49 9.21
CA ARG A 8 9.04 -7.24 8.47
C ARG A 8 9.98 -8.43 8.56
N ASP A 9 10.16 -8.97 9.76
CA ASP A 9 11.02 -10.13 10.01
C ASP A 9 10.55 -11.38 9.24
N ALA A 10 9.23 -11.56 9.15
CA ALA A 10 8.60 -12.59 8.32
C ALA A 10 8.69 -12.31 6.79
N GLY A 11 9.27 -11.18 6.37
CA GLY A 11 9.42 -10.80 4.96
C GLY A 11 8.12 -10.47 4.23
N LEU A 12 7.03 -10.18 4.97
CA LEU A 12 5.72 -9.88 4.37
C LEU A 12 5.58 -8.40 4.00
N VAL A 13 6.28 -7.53 4.74
CA VAL A 13 6.31 -6.09 4.50
C VAL A 13 7.73 -5.58 4.40
N GLN A 14 7.96 -4.65 3.49
CA GLN A 14 9.19 -3.87 3.40
C GLN A 14 8.95 -2.48 3.95
N ASP A 15 10.00 -1.88 4.49
CA ASP A 15 9.99 -0.48 4.89
C ASP A 15 10.80 0.40 3.94
N ARG A 16 10.25 1.58 3.69
CA ARG A 16 10.92 2.68 3.01
C ARG A 16 10.94 3.86 3.99
N ARG A 17 12.14 4.27 4.39
CA ARG A 17 12.33 5.52 5.13
C ARG A 17 12.46 6.67 4.15
N ASP A 18 11.59 7.66 4.31
CA ASP A 18 11.66 8.92 3.57
C ASP A 18 11.63 10.08 4.58
N GLY A 19 12.82 10.62 4.84
CA GLY A 19 13.05 11.58 5.93
C GLY A 19 12.66 11.02 7.31
N TRP A 20 11.68 11.66 7.95
CA TRP A 20 11.12 11.25 9.25
C TRP A 20 10.03 10.19 9.16
N ASN A 21 9.51 9.90 7.96
CA ASN A 21 8.41 8.97 7.76
C ASN A 21 8.93 7.58 7.37
N ILE A 22 8.30 6.55 7.94
CA ILE A 22 8.55 5.15 7.59
C ILE A 22 7.31 4.62 6.91
N PHE A 23 7.40 4.41 5.60
CA PHE A 23 6.37 3.78 4.79
C PHE A 23 6.56 2.28 4.79
N TYR A 24 5.47 1.53 4.90
CA TYR A 24 5.49 0.08 4.82
C TYR A 24 4.70 -0.36 3.60
N SER A 25 5.29 -1.22 2.78
CA SER A 25 4.66 -1.79 1.59
C SER A 25 4.69 -3.31 1.65
N VAL A 26 3.59 -3.95 1.25
CA VAL A 26 3.54 -5.42 1.14
C VAL A 26 4.47 -5.86 0.02
N THR A 27 5.34 -6.82 0.31
CA THR A 27 6.35 -7.30 -0.65
C THR A 27 5.88 -8.53 -1.41
N ASN A 28 5.07 -9.37 -0.76
CA ASN A 28 4.59 -10.60 -1.34
C ASN A 28 3.09 -10.47 -1.69
N PRO A 29 2.74 -10.46 -2.99
CA PRO A 29 1.34 -10.34 -3.41
C PRO A 29 0.50 -11.56 -3.00
N GLY A 30 1.10 -12.73 -2.77
CA GLY A 30 0.38 -13.93 -2.30
C GLY A 30 -0.24 -13.78 -0.91
N VAL A 31 0.18 -12.78 -0.14
CA VAL A 31 -0.48 -12.42 1.14
C VAL A 31 -1.93 -11.99 0.90
N PHE A 32 -2.22 -11.35 -0.24
CA PHE A 32 -3.58 -10.97 -0.59
C PHE A 32 -4.46 -12.18 -0.90
N ASP A 33 -3.90 -13.25 -1.45
CA ASP A 33 -4.64 -14.49 -1.72
C ASP A 33 -5.04 -15.20 -0.43
N VAL A 34 -4.12 -15.28 0.54
CA VAL A 34 -4.41 -15.84 1.87
C VAL A 34 -5.47 -15.00 2.59
N LEU A 35 -5.35 -13.67 2.54
CA LEU A 35 -6.34 -12.75 3.10
C LEU A 35 -7.70 -12.91 2.41
N SER A 36 -7.73 -13.13 1.10
CA SER A 36 -8.96 -13.34 0.34
C SER A 36 -9.62 -14.67 0.70
N ALA A 37 -8.84 -15.74 0.82
CA ALA A 37 -9.32 -17.04 1.28
C ALA A 37 -9.87 -16.98 2.71
N ALA A 38 -9.18 -16.28 3.61
CA ALA A 38 -9.62 -16.09 5.00
C ALA A 38 -10.91 -15.26 5.09
N GLN A 39 -11.06 -14.22 4.27
CA GLN A 39 -12.30 -13.44 4.16
C GLN A 39 -13.47 -14.30 3.66
N SER A 40 -13.25 -15.14 2.65
CA SER A 40 -14.24 -16.09 2.17
C SER A 40 -14.63 -17.12 3.23
N ALA A 41 -13.65 -17.61 4.01
CA ALA A 41 -13.89 -18.58 5.08
C ALA A 41 -14.65 -17.99 6.28
N THR A 42 -14.45 -16.69 6.57
CA THR A 42 -15.09 -16.00 7.70
C THR A 42 -16.38 -15.28 7.32
N GLY A 43 -16.79 -15.32 6.04
CA GLY A 43 -17.95 -14.58 5.52
C GLY A 43 -17.79 -13.06 5.61
N SER A 44 -16.59 -12.57 5.96
CA SER A 44 -16.28 -11.14 6.10
C SER A 44 -15.88 -10.59 4.75
N HIS A 45 -16.86 -10.40 3.87
CA HIS A 45 -16.70 -9.63 2.65
C HIS A 45 -16.65 -8.14 3.00
N GLY A 46 -15.52 -7.68 3.50
CA GLY A 46 -15.24 -6.25 3.57
C GLY A 46 -15.35 -5.70 2.14
N ALA A 47 -16.28 -4.77 1.91
CA ALA A 47 -16.48 -4.18 0.58
C ALA A 47 -15.11 -3.74 0.02
N PRO A 48 -14.75 -4.13 -1.22
CA PRO A 48 -13.47 -3.77 -1.79
C PRO A 48 -13.36 -2.25 -1.75
N ARG A 49 -12.43 -1.75 -0.92
CA ARG A 49 -12.11 -0.33 -0.87
C ARG A 49 -11.32 -0.04 -2.13
N THR A 50 -12.03 0.27 -3.19
CA THR A 50 -11.43 0.80 -4.42
C THR A 50 -10.79 2.14 -4.08
N HIS A 51 -9.48 2.12 -3.84
CA HIS A 51 -8.65 3.33 -3.78
C HIS A 51 -8.51 4.01 -5.16
N SER A 52 -9.43 3.71 -6.10
CA SER A 52 -9.48 4.26 -7.45
C SER A 52 -10.24 5.58 -7.52
N ARG A 53 -10.39 6.31 -6.40
CA ARG A 53 -10.76 7.72 -6.51
C ARG A 53 -9.52 8.45 -7.00
N LYS A 54 -9.30 8.42 -8.33
CA LYS A 54 -8.44 9.42 -8.99
C LYS A 54 -8.95 10.76 -8.50
N ILE A 55 -8.15 11.43 -7.69
CA ILE A 55 -8.44 12.79 -7.29
C ILE A 55 -8.27 13.61 -8.57
N GLU A 56 -9.37 14.17 -9.09
CA GLU A 56 -9.29 15.09 -10.22
C GLU A 56 -8.38 16.24 -9.81
N ASN A 57 -7.30 16.43 -10.56
CA ASN A 57 -6.22 17.38 -10.28
C ASN A 57 -5.39 17.08 -9.02
N CYS A 58 -4.97 15.83 -8.76
CA CYS A 58 -3.93 15.61 -7.74
C CYS A 58 -2.66 16.38 -8.14
N PRO A 59 -2.17 17.34 -7.33
CA PRO A 59 -0.93 18.06 -7.60
C PRO A 59 0.32 17.20 -7.30
N CYS A 60 0.14 15.93 -6.94
CA CYS A 60 1.20 15.05 -6.53
C CYS A 60 1.95 14.45 -7.74
N PRO A 61 3.29 14.45 -7.75
CA PRO A 61 4.08 13.92 -8.87
C PRO A 61 3.86 12.41 -9.09
N HIS A 62 3.36 11.70 -8.09
CA HIS A 62 3.02 10.28 -8.17
C HIS A 62 1.74 10.00 -8.98
N CYS A 63 0.79 10.94 -9.03
CA CYS A 63 -0.47 10.76 -9.79
C CYS A 63 -0.49 11.60 -11.07
N ASN A 64 0.30 12.67 -11.14
CA ASN A 64 0.46 13.49 -12.34
C ASN A 64 1.96 13.73 -12.62
N PRO A 65 2.65 12.78 -13.28
CA PRO A 65 4.08 12.88 -13.56
C PRO A 65 4.47 14.04 -14.51
N VAL A 66 3.48 14.73 -15.10
CA VAL A 66 3.71 15.94 -15.93
C VAL A 66 4.16 17.15 -15.09
N ALA A 67 3.90 17.16 -13.78
CA ALA A 67 4.28 18.28 -12.91
C ALA A 67 5.80 18.42 -12.67
N ASP A 68 6.60 17.38 -12.95
CA ASP A 68 8.05 17.40 -12.76
C ASP A 68 8.80 17.84 -14.05
N ALA A 69 8.17 17.70 -15.23
CA ALA A 69 8.80 18.05 -16.51
C ALA A 69 8.75 19.55 -16.86
N ALA A 70 8.04 20.37 -16.07
CA ALA A 70 7.88 21.82 -16.31
C ALA A 70 8.85 22.69 -15.49
N ALA A 71 9.81 22.09 -14.78
CA ALA A 71 10.84 22.79 -14.01
C ALA A 71 12.20 22.89 -14.73
N CYS A 72 12.27 22.57 -16.03
CA CYS A 72 13.44 22.80 -16.89
C CYS A 72 13.25 24.01 -17.78
#